data_AF-A0A4R6VKF9-F1
#
_entry.id   AF-A0A4R6VKF9-F1
#
_cell.length_a   1.000
_cell.length_b   1.000
_cell.length_c   1.000
_cell.angle_alpha   90.00
_cell.angle_beta   90.00
_cell.angle_gamma   90.00
#
_symmetry.space_group_name_H-M   'P 1'
#
loop_
_entity.id
_entity.type
_entity.pdbx_description
1 polymer ?
#
loop_
_entity_poly.entity_id
_entity_poly.type
_entity_poly.pdbx_seq_one_letter_code
_entity_poly.pdbx_strand_id
1 'polypeptide(L)' 'MSTNDDNKVYSIRLPNDLILLIDEFRRDQDDLPSRSEAIRRILNDYFISTGKTPFEDDADFS' A
#
# COMPACT_ATOMS: atom_id res chain seq x y z
N MET A 1 -7.22 21.16 16.73
CA MET A 1 -6.46 19.89 16.84
C MET A 1 -7.04 18.95 15.80
N SER A 2 -6.65 19.08 14.53
CA SER A 2 -7.15 18.20 13.47
C SER A 2 -6.38 16.89 13.54
N THR A 3 -7.04 15.83 13.99
CA THR A 3 -6.54 14.47 13.86
C THR A 3 -6.72 14.05 12.41
N ASN A 4 -5.70 14.22 11.58
CA ASN A 4 -5.68 13.65 10.23
C ASN A 4 -5.49 12.14 10.37
N ASP A 5 -6.59 11.42 10.59
CA ASP A 5 -6.66 9.98 10.43
C ASP A 5 -6.98 9.70 8.95
N ASP A 6 -6.02 9.96 8.06
CA ASP A 6 -6.18 9.76 6.61
C ASP A 6 -6.14 8.28 6.20
N ASN A 7 -6.18 7.36 7.17
CA ASN A 7 -6.16 5.93 6.89
C ASN A 7 -7.57 5.36 6.80
N LYS A 8 -8.11 5.30 5.58
CA LYS A 8 -9.42 4.69 5.33
C LYS A 8 -9.29 3.17 5.16
N VAL A 9 -10.07 2.42 5.94
CA VAL A 9 -10.20 0.96 5.76
C VAL A 9 -11.02 0.69 4.51
N TYR A 10 -10.44 -0.08 3.58
CA TYR A 10 -11.12 -0.55 2.38
C TYR A 10 -11.22 -2.08 2.38
N SER A 11 -12.37 -2.59 1.93
CA SER A 11 -12.61 -4.02 1.74
C SER A 11 -12.62 -4.33 0.26
N ILE A 12 -11.71 -5.19 -0.20
CA ILE A 12 -11.63 -5.64 -1.60
C ILE A 12 -11.86 -7.15 -1.67
N ARG A 13 -12.50 -7.60 -2.76
CA ARG A 13 -12.59 -9.03 -3.07
C ARG A 13 -11.51 -9.36 -4.10
N LEU A 14 -10.66 -10.31 -3.76
CA LEU A 14 -9.60 -10.82 -4.63
C LEU A 14 -9.78 -12.33 -4.84
N PRO A 15 -9.38 -12.88 -5.99
CA PRO A 15 -9.18 -14.31 -6.16
C PRO A 15 -8.27 -14.88 -5.07
N ASN A 16 -8.53 -16.12 -4.66
CA ASN A 16 -7.76 -16.78 -3.60
C ASN A 16 -6.26 -16.87 -3.94
N ASP A 17 -5.92 -17.12 -5.20
CA ASP A 17 -4.53 -17.20 -5.66
C ASP A 17 -3.76 -15.89 -5.43
N LEU A 18 -4.41 -14.72 -5.62
CA LEU A 18 -3.77 -13.43 -5.32
C LEU A 18 -3.55 -13.24 -3.82
N ILE A 19 -4.46 -13.73 -2.97
CA ILE A 19 -4.31 -13.65 -1.52
C ILE A 19 -3.10 -14.49 -1.08
N LEU A 20 -2.93 -15.68 -1.67
CA LEU A 20 -1.79 -16.56 -1.40
C LEU A 20 -0.47 -15.90 -1.80
N LEU A 21 -0.41 -15.31 -3.01
CA LEU A 21 0.79 -14.60 -3.48
C LEU A 21 1.15 -13.41 -2.58
N ILE A 22 0.17 -12.64 -2.10
CA ILE A 22 0.41 -11.54 -1.15
C ILE A 22 0.95 -12.07 0.19
N ASP A 23 0.44 -13.21 0.66
CA ASP A 23 0.91 -13.83 1.90
C ASP A 23 2.32 -14.42 1.76
N GLU A 24 2.67 -14.98 0.59
CA GLU A 24 4.05 -15.41 0.28
C GLU A 24 5.00 -14.22 0.25
N PHE A 25 4.67 -13.17 -0.53
CA PHE A 25 5.46 -11.94 -0.56
C PHE A 25 5.70 -11.38 0.84
N ARG A 26 4.66 -11.35 1.69
CA ARG A 26 4.79 -10.90 3.08
C ARG A 26 5.75 -11.77 3.90
N ARG A 27 5.74 -13.09 3.72
CA ARG A 27 6.61 -14.01 4.47
C ARG A 27 8.09 -13.85 4.12
N ASP A 28 8.38 -13.44 2.90
CA ASP A 28 9.75 -13.18 2.45
C ASP A 28 10.31 -11.84 2.95
N GLN A 29 9.48 -11.00 3.59
CA GLN A 29 9.89 -9.71 4.14
C GLN A 29 9.84 -9.73 5.67
N ASP A 30 11.00 -9.64 6.31
CA ASP A 30 11.09 -9.56 7.77
C ASP A 30 10.43 -8.30 8.37
N ASP A 31 10.24 -7.22 7.58
CA ASP A 31 9.69 -5.94 8.04
C ASP A 31 8.17 -5.78 7.88
N LEU A 32 7.46 -6.74 7.28
CA LEU A 32 6.04 -6.59 6.96
C LEU A 32 5.13 -7.38 7.92
N PRO A 33 4.66 -6.76 9.02
CA PRO A 33 3.88 -7.48 10.04
C PRO A 33 2.46 -7.84 9.58
N SER A 34 1.90 -7.13 8.60
CA SER A 34 0.50 -7.27 8.21
C SER A 34 0.29 -7.36 6.71
N ARG A 35 -0.83 -7.99 6.31
CA ARG A 35 -1.24 -8.09 4.92
C ARG A 35 -1.51 -6.70 4.30
N SER A 36 -2.04 -5.78 5.10
CA SER A 36 -2.30 -4.41 4.65
C SER A 36 -1.01 -3.66 4.32
N GLU A 37 0.04 -3.85 5.12
CA GLU A 37 1.37 -3.25 4.84
C GLU A 37 1.99 -3.86 3.59
N ALA A 38 1.88 -5.18 3.40
CA ALA A 38 2.32 -5.83 2.17
C ALA A 38 1.59 -5.29 0.93
N ILE A 39 0.27 -5.13 1.00
CA ILE A 39 -0.51 -4.54 -0.09
C ILE A 39 -0.07 -3.09 -0.35
N ARG A 40 0.15 -2.28 0.69
CA ARG A 40 0.65 -0.91 0.54
C ARG A 40 2.00 -0.86 -0.17
N ARG A 41 2.96 -1.72 0.24
CA ARG A 41 4.27 -1.82 -0.40
C ARG A 41 4.16 -2.17 -1.88
N ILE A 42 3.39 -3.22 -2.20
CA ILE A 42 3.16 -3.66 -3.58
C ILE A 42 2.59 -2.53 -4.43
N LEU A 43 1.57 -1.83 -3.91
CA LEU A 43 0.94 -0.71 -4.62
C LEU A 43 1.91 0.46 -4.80
N ASN A 44 2.67 0.83 -3.77
CA ASN A 44 3.66 1.90 -3.85
C ASN A 44 4.74 1.60 -4.89
N ASP A 45 5.35 0.42 -4.84
CA ASP A 45 6.38 0.02 -5.80
C ASP A 45 5.81 -0.02 -7.22
N TYR A 46 4.59 -0.52 -7.40
CA TYR A 46 3.91 -0.51 -8.68
C TYR A 46 3.74 0.91 -9.22
N PHE A 47 3.18 1.84 -8.42
CA PHE A 47 2.97 3.21 -8.89
C PHE A 47 4.28 3.93 -9.20
N ILE A 48 5.29 3.79 -8.33
CA ILE A 48 6.64 4.33 -8.57
C ILE A 48 7.20 3.81 -9.90
N SER A 49 7.08 2.50 -10.16
CA SER A 49 7.54 1.90 -11.43
C SER A 49 6.81 2.44 -12.66
N THR A 50 5.57 2.91 -12.49
CA THR A 50 4.77 3.53 -13.56
C THR A 50 4.99 5.03 -13.71
N GLY A 51 5.92 5.61 -12.94
CA GLY A 51 6.17 7.05 -12.90
C GLY A 51 5.06 7.85 -12.20
N LYS A 52 4.20 7.18 -11.41
CA LYS A 52 3.22 7.82 -10.54
C LYS A 52 3.76 7.80 -9.11
N THR A 53 4.01 8.96 -8.55
CA THR A 53 4.40 9.15 -7.16
C THR A 53 3.12 9.25 -6.31
N PRO A 54 2.80 8.26 -5.46
CA PRO A 54 1.57 8.29 -4.66
C PRO A 54 1.54 9.39 -3.58
N PHE A 55 2.60 10.20 -3.44
CA PHE A 55 2.74 11.28 -2.45
C PHE A 55 3.59 12.45 -2.97
N GLU A 56 3.41 12.89 -4.22
CA GLU A 56 3.75 14.28 -4.50
C GLU A 56 2.76 15.14 -3.74
N ASP A 57 3.18 15.50 -2.52
CA ASP A 57 2.67 16.56 -1.66
C ASP A 57 2.16 17.70 -2.56
N ASP A 58 0.96 18.22 -2.27
CA ASP A 58 0.51 19.54 -2.70
C ASP A 58 1.44 20.64 -2.14
N ALA A 59 2.75 20.53 -2.36
CA ALA A 59 3.77 21.52 -2.06
C ALA A 59 3.87 22.59 -3.16
N ASP A 60 2.79 22.78 -3.93
CA ASP A 60 2.56 24.00 -4.69
C ASP A 60 1.45 24.80 -3.99
N PHE A 61 1.76 25.27 -2.78
CA PHE A 61 1.23 26.54 -2.30
C PHE A 61 2.10 27.66 -2.87
N SER A 62 2.00 27.91 -4.18
CA SER A 62 2.36 29.22 -4.75
C SER A 62 1.25 30.24 -4.52
#